data_AF-A0A7U9H868-F1
#
_entry.id   AF-A0A7U9H868-F1
#
_cell.length_a   1.000
_cell.length_b   1.000
_cell.length_c   1.000
_cell.angle_alpha   90.00
_cell.angle_beta   90.00
_cell.angle_gamma   90.00
#
_symmetry.space_group_name_H-M   'P 1'
#
loop_
_entity.id
_entity.type
_entity.pdbx_description
1 polymer ?
#
loop_
_entity_poly.entity_id
_entity_poly.type
_entity_poly.pdbx_seq_one_letter_code
_entity_poly.pdbx_strand_id
1 'polypeptide(L)'
;MITSDTVTTAVVVAGIGNFFGVRDAANWHEKWGILAFGTWLLVLGALAVSRSWSPAVLGQGAEEFRRLGRSLFMATVVLALGGIALTSRNIKLWIFVAVPAIAIFIMVARYALRVRLHRQRKQGRCLRPVLAAGSPATVRDLIARTRRFPHLGWRVDAVCTTDDGLEGGQLDGVPVVGPLEHVAHHVRRDGYRVVAVTPDPHWSPHRLQRLAWNLEGSDAEMVVAPVLMEVAGPRLHVDAVLGIPLLRVSMPTFTGGRRAVKAVVDRLGAAVLLTLFAPLMLFVALLVLVDSRGGAFYRQRRVGKDGREFTILKFRTMVAGADGARAALADRNEGAGLLFKLRRDPRVTRVGAVLRRYSVDELPQLLNVLAGSMSLVGPRPPLPEESAAYGPDIRRRLLVKPGLTGLWQISGRSDLPWEEAVRLDLRYVEDWSLALDTVILWKTLRAVVHGQGAY
;
A
#
# COMPACT_ATOMS: atom_id res chain seq x y z
N MET A 1 17.38 11.92 -14.06
CA MET A 1 15.93 11.96 -14.36
C MET A 1 15.65 12.88 -15.53
N ILE A 2 15.95 14.19 -15.44
CA ILE A 2 15.78 15.14 -16.55
C ILE A 2 16.42 14.62 -17.85
N THR A 3 17.71 14.30 -17.81
CA THR A 3 18.43 13.73 -18.97
C THR A 3 17.77 12.47 -19.54
N SER A 4 17.33 11.56 -18.67
CA SER A 4 16.62 10.33 -19.08
C SER A 4 15.31 10.65 -19.79
N ASP A 5 14.49 11.54 -19.24
CA ASP A 5 13.20 11.91 -19.82
C ASP A 5 13.39 12.65 -21.16
N THR A 6 14.36 13.56 -21.24
CA THR A 6 14.71 14.31 -22.45
C THR A 6 15.15 13.37 -23.58
N VAL A 7 16.07 12.45 -23.28
CA VAL A 7 16.57 11.47 -24.26
C VAL A 7 15.48 10.49 -24.65
N THR A 8 14.71 9.96 -23.69
CA THR A 8 13.61 9.02 -23.98
C THR A 8 12.56 9.65 -24.87
N THR A 9 12.14 10.89 -24.57
CA THR A 9 11.17 11.61 -25.39
C THR A 9 11.73 11.84 -26.80
N ALA A 10 12.98 12.30 -26.93
CA ALA A 10 13.61 12.52 -28.23
C ALA A 10 13.69 11.24 -29.06
N VAL A 11 14.12 10.13 -28.46
CA VAL A 11 14.23 8.82 -29.14
C VAL A 11 12.87 8.30 -29.58
N VAL A 12 11.83 8.39 -28.76
CA VAL A 12 10.48 7.92 -29.14
C VAL A 12 9.90 8.79 -30.25
N VAL A 13 10.01 10.11 -30.10
CA VAL A 13 9.54 11.09 -31.09
C VAL A 13 10.25 10.88 -32.44
N ALA A 14 11.57 10.69 -32.45
CA ALA A 14 12.36 10.44 -33.66
C ALA A 14 12.18 9.03 -34.22
N GLY A 15 11.97 8.02 -33.37
CA GLY A 15 11.75 6.63 -33.78
C GLY A 15 10.39 6.42 -34.44
N ILE A 16 9.33 6.94 -33.81
CA ILE A 16 8.02 7.07 -34.46
C ILE A 16 8.24 7.90 -35.71
N GLY A 17 8.91 9.05 -35.54
CA GLY A 17 9.58 10.00 -36.45
C GLY A 17 10.30 9.49 -37.69
N ASN A 18 10.60 8.21 -37.77
CA ASN A 18 11.31 7.63 -38.89
C ASN A 18 10.48 6.47 -39.45
N PHE A 19 9.87 5.68 -38.56
CA PHE A 19 9.06 4.52 -38.92
C PHE A 19 7.92 4.84 -39.89
N PHE A 20 7.15 5.91 -39.66
CA PHE A 20 6.07 6.32 -40.57
C PHE A 20 6.55 7.17 -41.75
N GLY A 21 7.79 7.68 -41.72
CA GLY A 21 8.37 8.46 -42.82
C GLY A 21 8.97 7.60 -43.91
N VAL A 22 9.39 6.39 -43.55
CA VAL A 22 9.85 5.36 -44.49
C VAL A 22 8.67 4.66 -45.21
N ARG A 23 7.43 4.78 -44.70
CA ARG A 23 6.27 3.98 -45.12
C ARG A 23 5.24 4.69 -46.01
N ASP A 24 5.66 5.69 -46.78
CA ASP A 24 4.83 6.41 -47.77
C ASP A 24 3.71 7.29 -47.19
N ALA A 25 3.94 8.61 -47.21
CA ALA A 25 2.88 9.59 -47.26
C ALA A 25 3.42 10.83 -48.00
N ALA A 26 2.89 11.10 -49.19
CA ALA A 26 3.38 12.13 -50.13
C ALA A 26 3.44 13.59 -49.60
N ASN A 27 3.07 13.83 -48.33
CA ASN A 27 3.13 15.13 -47.63
C ASN A 27 3.89 15.07 -46.28
N TRP A 28 4.63 13.98 -46.04
CA TRP A 28 5.12 13.62 -44.72
C TRP A 28 6.49 14.22 -44.37
N HIS A 29 7.32 14.47 -45.39
CA HIS A 29 8.70 14.94 -45.19
C HIS A 29 8.81 16.39 -44.68
N GLU A 30 7.87 17.29 -45.00
CA GLU A 30 8.02 18.71 -44.61
C GLU A 30 7.48 19.07 -43.22
N LYS A 31 6.45 18.39 -42.72
CA LYS A 31 5.73 18.84 -41.50
C LYS A 31 5.98 17.98 -40.26
N TRP A 32 6.60 16.82 -40.42
CA TRP A 32 6.77 15.93 -39.28
C TRP A 32 7.83 16.41 -38.30
N GLY A 33 8.97 16.92 -38.77
CA GLY A 33 10.03 17.45 -37.89
C GLY A 33 9.51 18.53 -36.94
N ILE A 34 8.61 19.39 -37.43
CA ILE A 34 7.96 20.43 -36.64
C ILE A 34 7.02 19.83 -35.58
N LEU A 35 6.18 18.87 -35.95
CA LEU A 35 5.29 18.18 -34.99
C LEU A 35 6.08 17.37 -33.96
N ALA A 36 7.19 16.77 -34.36
CA ALA A 36 8.09 16.01 -33.52
C ALA A 36 8.76 16.90 -32.49
N PHE A 37 9.39 17.98 -32.96
CA PHE A 37 10.02 18.97 -32.09
C PHE A 37 9.00 19.66 -31.17
N GLY A 38 7.83 20.03 -31.72
CA GLY A 38 6.73 20.60 -30.95
C GLY A 38 6.22 19.66 -29.86
N THR A 39 6.04 18.37 -30.16
CA THR A 39 5.63 17.35 -29.16
C THR A 39 6.72 17.17 -28.10
N TRP A 40 8.00 17.14 -28.51
CA TRP A 40 9.13 17.03 -27.58
C TRP A 40 9.18 18.21 -26.60
N LEU A 41 9.12 19.45 -27.11
CA LEU A 41 9.07 20.66 -26.27
C LEU A 41 7.84 20.68 -25.37
N LEU A 42 6.66 20.32 -25.91
CA LEU A 42 5.42 20.32 -25.16
C LEU A 42 5.44 19.33 -24.00
N VAL A 43 5.94 18.11 -24.22
CA VAL A 43 6.07 17.09 -23.16
C VAL A 43 7.05 17.56 -22.09
N LEU A 44 8.20 18.12 -22.48
CA LEU A 44 9.19 18.63 -21.51
C LEU A 44 8.65 19.84 -20.73
N GLY A 45 7.97 20.76 -21.40
CA GLY A 45 7.29 21.89 -20.77
C GLY A 45 6.22 21.42 -19.79
N ALA A 46 5.42 20.42 -20.15
CA ALA A 46 4.41 19.85 -19.27
C ALA A 46 5.00 19.15 -18.04
N LEU A 47 6.14 18.46 -18.21
CA LEU A 47 6.90 17.87 -17.09
C LEU A 47 7.50 18.94 -16.15
N ALA A 48 7.94 20.07 -16.71
CA ALA A 48 8.45 21.19 -15.93
C ALA A 48 7.32 21.87 -15.11
N VAL A 49 6.21 22.24 -15.77
CA VAL A 49 5.06 22.92 -15.17
C VAL A 49 4.43 22.07 -14.05
N SER A 50 4.32 20.76 -14.26
CA SER A 50 3.81 19.84 -13.25
C SER A 50 4.76 19.58 -12.08
N ARG A 51 5.98 20.16 -12.11
CA ARG A 51 7.07 19.90 -11.17
C ARG A 51 7.39 18.39 -11.06
N SER A 52 7.39 17.68 -12.19
CA SER A 52 7.68 16.25 -12.26
C SER A 52 9.15 15.89 -12.00
N TRP A 53 10.04 16.89 -11.95
CA TRP A 53 11.45 16.75 -11.59
C TRP A 53 11.80 17.25 -10.19
N SER A 54 10.79 17.57 -9.37
CA SER A 54 11.03 18.03 -8.00
C SER A 54 11.75 16.93 -7.17
N PRO A 55 12.91 17.23 -6.55
CA PRO A 55 13.64 16.26 -5.72
C PRO A 55 12.83 15.69 -4.56
N ALA A 56 11.81 16.42 -4.09
CA ALA A 56 10.92 15.99 -3.02
C ALA A 56 10.02 14.80 -3.42
N VAL A 57 9.78 14.59 -4.72
CA VAL A 57 8.84 13.57 -5.22
C VAL A 57 9.56 12.41 -5.92
N LEU A 58 10.82 12.61 -6.33
CA LEU A 58 11.55 11.61 -7.11
C LEU A 58 11.95 10.39 -6.27
N GLY A 59 11.59 9.20 -6.75
CA GLY A 59 12.05 7.93 -6.20
C GLY A 59 11.24 7.40 -5.02
N GLN A 60 10.13 8.06 -4.64
CA GLN A 60 9.25 7.63 -3.55
C GLN A 60 7.77 7.85 -3.87
N GLY A 61 6.92 6.93 -3.39
CA GLY A 61 5.47 7.04 -3.48
C GLY A 61 4.89 6.93 -4.89
N ALA A 62 3.57 7.13 -4.96
CA ALA A 62 2.79 7.17 -6.19
C ALA A 62 2.71 8.57 -6.82
N GLU A 63 3.07 9.61 -6.08
CA GLU A 63 2.97 11.01 -6.50
C GLU A 63 3.85 11.30 -7.72
N GLU A 64 5.03 10.66 -7.84
CA GLU A 64 5.87 10.74 -9.03
C GLU A 64 5.11 10.35 -10.31
N PHE A 65 4.42 9.21 -10.27
CA PHE A 65 3.67 8.70 -11.42
C PHE A 65 2.36 9.46 -11.65
N ARG A 66 1.75 9.99 -10.58
CA ARG A 66 0.57 10.85 -10.68
C ARG A 66 0.89 12.16 -11.39
N ARG A 67 2.02 12.80 -11.05
CA ARG A 67 2.51 14.00 -11.74
C ARG A 67 2.90 13.74 -13.18
N LEU A 68 3.56 12.61 -13.45
CA LEU A 68 3.85 12.16 -14.82
C LEU A 68 2.56 12.02 -15.63
N GLY A 69 1.55 11.30 -15.11
CA GLY A 69 0.26 11.12 -15.76
C GLY A 69 -0.45 12.45 -16.05
N ARG A 70 -0.48 13.36 -15.05
CA ARG A 70 -1.04 14.71 -15.24
C ARG A 70 -0.31 15.51 -16.31
N SER A 71 1.01 15.40 -16.37
CA SER A 71 1.84 16.09 -17.39
C SER A 71 1.51 15.61 -18.80
N LEU A 72 1.47 14.28 -18.98
CA LEU A 72 1.20 13.67 -20.27
C LEU A 72 -0.25 13.93 -20.72
N PHE A 73 -1.20 13.94 -19.79
CA PHE A 73 -2.57 14.34 -20.07
C PHE A 73 -2.63 15.80 -20.54
N MET A 74 -1.97 16.73 -19.83
CA MET A 74 -1.90 18.14 -20.22
C MET A 74 -1.26 18.32 -21.60
N ALA A 75 -0.14 17.63 -21.86
CA ALA A 75 0.51 17.65 -23.17
C ALA A 75 -0.43 17.11 -24.27
N THR A 76 -1.18 16.04 -23.99
CA THR A 76 -2.17 15.48 -24.94
C THR A 76 -3.28 16.49 -25.26
N VAL A 77 -3.81 17.17 -24.25
CA VAL A 77 -4.88 18.18 -24.42
C VAL A 77 -4.38 19.35 -25.27
N VAL A 78 -3.20 19.89 -24.96
CA VAL A 78 -2.62 21.01 -25.72
C VAL A 78 -2.32 20.59 -27.17
N LEU A 79 -1.80 19.38 -27.37
CA LEU A 79 -1.54 18.84 -28.70
C LEU A 79 -2.83 18.64 -29.50
N ALA A 80 -3.90 18.18 -28.85
CA ALA A 80 -5.21 18.03 -29.48
C ALA A 80 -5.81 19.38 -29.92
N LEU A 81 -5.79 20.38 -29.04
CA LEU A 81 -6.27 21.73 -29.36
C LEU A 81 -5.45 22.37 -30.49
N GLY A 82 -4.12 22.27 -30.44
CA GLY A 82 -3.23 22.76 -31.49
C GLY A 82 -3.45 22.05 -32.82
N GLY A 83 -3.66 20.73 -32.80
CA GLY A 83 -3.95 19.96 -34.02
C GLY A 83 -5.29 20.30 -34.67
N ILE A 84 -6.31 20.61 -33.86
CA ILE A 84 -7.61 21.10 -34.35
C ILE A 84 -7.43 22.49 -34.98
N ALA A 85 -6.76 23.41 -34.28
CA ALA A 85 -6.54 24.78 -34.76
C ALA A 85 -5.72 24.85 -36.07
N LEU A 86 -4.76 23.93 -36.24
CA LEU A 86 -3.89 23.85 -37.42
C LEU A 86 -4.43 22.90 -38.52
N THR A 87 -5.63 22.34 -38.35
CA THR A 87 -6.27 21.39 -39.28
C THR A 87 -5.34 20.24 -39.69
N SER A 88 -4.53 19.75 -38.75
CA SER A 88 -3.50 18.74 -39.03
C SER A 88 -4.09 17.33 -39.01
N ARG A 89 -4.09 16.65 -40.17
CA ARG A 89 -4.55 15.24 -40.28
C ARG A 89 -3.70 14.26 -39.45
N ASN A 90 -2.42 14.59 -39.22
CA ASN A 90 -1.46 13.71 -38.56
C ASN A 90 -1.50 13.78 -37.03
N ILE A 91 -2.27 14.70 -36.44
CA ILE A 91 -2.32 14.86 -34.98
C ILE A 91 -2.84 13.61 -34.26
N LYS A 92 -3.74 12.84 -34.91
CA LYS A 92 -4.30 11.61 -34.36
C LYS A 92 -3.21 10.59 -34.02
N LEU A 93 -2.21 10.43 -34.90
CA LEU A 93 -1.10 9.51 -34.68
C LEU A 93 -0.24 9.95 -33.49
N TRP A 94 0.00 11.25 -33.35
CA TRP A 94 0.74 11.78 -32.21
C TRP A 94 0.00 11.59 -30.88
N ILE A 95 -1.32 11.83 -30.86
CA ILE A 95 -2.15 11.69 -29.66
C ILE A 95 -2.31 10.23 -29.25
N PHE A 96 -2.63 9.33 -30.19
CA PHE A 96 -2.99 7.95 -29.87
C PHE A 96 -1.81 6.97 -29.89
N VAL A 97 -0.67 7.33 -30.50
CA VAL A 97 0.50 6.45 -30.59
C VAL A 97 1.70 7.08 -29.87
N ALA A 98 2.07 8.31 -30.22
CA ALA A 98 3.31 8.89 -29.72
C ALA A 98 3.26 9.24 -28.22
N VAL A 99 2.23 9.94 -27.76
CA VAL A 99 2.13 10.29 -26.33
C VAL A 99 2.01 9.04 -25.44
N PRO A 100 1.19 8.02 -25.76
CA PRO A 100 1.17 6.77 -25.01
C PRO A 100 2.50 6.01 -25.05
N ALA A 101 3.20 5.99 -26.18
CA ALA A 101 4.53 5.39 -26.26
C ALA A 101 5.52 6.12 -25.35
N ILE A 102 5.58 7.46 -25.42
CA ILE A 102 6.40 8.30 -24.53
C ILE A 102 6.06 8.00 -23.06
N ALA A 103 4.77 7.89 -22.73
CA ALA A 103 4.31 7.56 -21.39
C ALA A 103 4.88 6.22 -20.89
N ILE A 104 4.76 5.17 -21.71
CA ILE A 104 5.25 3.82 -21.38
C ILE A 104 6.77 3.85 -21.20
N PHE A 105 7.52 4.41 -22.16
CA PHE A 105 8.97 4.42 -22.11
C PHE A 105 9.51 5.26 -20.93
N ILE A 106 8.95 6.44 -20.67
CA ILE A 106 9.33 7.25 -19.49
C ILE A 106 8.99 6.51 -18.20
N MET A 107 7.81 5.87 -18.12
CA MET A 107 7.41 5.11 -16.93
C MET A 107 8.38 3.96 -16.66
N VAL A 108 8.75 3.19 -17.69
CA VAL A 108 9.73 2.10 -17.59
C VAL A 108 11.10 2.64 -17.20
N ALA A 109 11.59 3.71 -17.84
CA ALA A 109 12.88 4.32 -17.54
C ALA A 109 12.94 4.83 -16.08
N ARG A 110 11.91 5.54 -15.62
CA ARG A 110 11.81 6.03 -14.23
C ARG A 110 11.70 4.88 -13.23
N TYR A 111 10.94 3.84 -13.54
CA TYR A 111 10.86 2.65 -12.70
C TYR A 111 12.23 1.94 -12.58
N ALA A 112 12.96 1.77 -13.69
CA ALA A 112 14.30 1.19 -13.69
C ALA A 112 15.29 2.03 -12.86
N LEU A 113 15.26 3.36 -13.02
CA LEU A 113 16.06 4.29 -12.22
C LEU A 113 15.69 4.24 -10.73
N ARG A 114 14.40 4.11 -10.40
CA ARG A 114 13.92 3.93 -9.02
C ARG A 114 14.45 2.64 -8.41
N VAL A 115 14.39 1.52 -9.13
CA VAL A 115 14.94 0.24 -8.66
C VAL A 115 16.45 0.34 -8.44
N ARG A 116 17.19 0.99 -9.36
CA ARG A 116 18.63 1.21 -9.22
C ARG A 116 18.96 2.07 -8.00
N LEU A 117 18.23 3.17 -7.81
CA LEU A 117 18.39 4.06 -6.65
C LEU A 117 18.10 3.31 -5.34
N HIS A 118 17.03 2.51 -5.28
CA HIS A 118 16.70 1.73 -4.09
C HIS A 118 17.76 0.67 -3.78
N ARG A 119 18.37 0.06 -4.80
CA ARG A 119 19.51 -0.86 -4.62
C ARG A 119 20.74 -0.12 -4.07
N GLN A 120 21.08 1.06 -4.61
CA GLN A 120 22.18 1.88 -4.12
C GLN A 120 21.97 2.33 -2.66
N ARG A 121 20.74 2.72 -2.30
CA ARG A 121 20.36 3.09 -0.93
C ARG A 121 20.49 1.94 0.06
N LYS A 122 20.13 0.72 -0.35
CA LYS A 122 20.37 -0.49 0.47
C LYS A 122 21.85 -0.75 0.73
N GLN A 123 22.73 -0.31 -0.15
CA GLN A 123 24.19 -0.40 -0.01
C GLN A 123 24.79 0.81 0.73
N GLY A 124 23.97 1.67 1.34
CA GLY A 124 24.43 2.87 2.06
C GLY A 124 24.78 4.06 1.18
N ARG A 125 24.61 3.98 -0.15
CA ARG A 125 24.89 5.07 -1.10
C ARG A 125 23.65 5.92 -1.35
N CYS A 126 23.83 7.18 -1.75
CA CYS A 126 22.71 8.09 -2.07
C CYS A 126 21.73 8.28 -0.91
N LEU A 127 22.25 8.26 0.32
CA LEU A 127 21.54 8.64 1.55
C LEU A 127 21.86 10.09 1.89
N ARG A 128 20.87 10.83 2.36
CA ARG A 128 21.01 12.20 2.85
C ARG A 128 21.37 12.15 4.34
N PRO A 129 22.40 12.88 4.80
CA PRO A 129 22.74 12.98 6.20
C PRO A 129 21.66 13.79 6.94
N VAL A 130 21.06 13.18 7.96
CA VAL A 130 19.97 13.72 8.78
C VAL A 130 20.50 14.00 10.18
N LEU A 131 20.24 15.21 10.69
CA LEU A 131 20.34 15.56 12.10
C LEU A 131 18.94 15.40 12.73
N ALA A 132 18.77 14.45 13.64
CA ALA A 132 17.51 14.24 14.34
C ALA A 132 17.46 15.07 15.62
N ALA A 133 16.36 15.78 15.86
CA ALA A 133 16.21 16.68 17.00
C ALA A 133 14.91 16.39 17.76
N GLY A 134 15.00 15.86 18.98
CA GLY A 134 13.86 15.67 19.89
C GLY A 134 14.14 14.63 20.98
N SER A 135 13.07 14.03 21.52
CA SER A 135 13.20 13.11 22.65
C SER A 135 13.96 11.84 22.29
N PRO A 136 14.70 11.21 23.23
CA PRO A 136 15.44 9.98 22.93
C PRO A 136 14.55 8.85 22.40
N ALA A 137 13.31 8.73 22.89
CA ALA A 137 12.37 7.68 22.46
C ALA A 137 11.92 7.86 21.00
N THR A 138 11.51 9.07 20.63
CA THR A 138 11.04 9.37 19.26
C THR A 138 12.19 9.33 18.24
N VAL A 139 13.39 9.75 18.64
CA VAL A 139 14.58 9.65 17.80
C VAL A 139 15.01 8.20 17.59
N ARG A 140 14.95 7.33 18.62
CA ARG A 140 15.20 5.88 18.44
C ARG A 140 14.24 5.25 17.42
N ASP A 141 12.95 5.58 17.48
CA ASP A 141 11.98 5.10 16.47
C ASP A 141 12.34 5.60 15.05
N LEU A 142 12.75 6.86 14.91
CA LEU A 142 13.22 7.40 13.63
C LEU A 142 14.47 6.67 13.11
N ILE A 143 15.46 6.39 13.99
CA ILE A 143 16.67 5.63 13.65
C ILE A 143 16.29 4.20 13.20
N ALA A 144 15.44 3.52 13.97
CA ALA A 144 14.98 2.17 13.65
C ALA A 144 14.25 2.11 12.30
N ARG A 145 13.34 3.07 12.04
CA ARG A 145 12.58 3.13 10.78
C ARG A 145 13.46 3.45 9.57
N THR A 146 14.39 4.40 9.68
CA THR A 146 15.30 4.75 8.58
C THR A 146 16.25 3.59 8.23
N ARG A 147 16.74 2.85 9.24
CA ARG A 147 17.51 1.61 9.04
C ARG A 147 16.67 0.49 8.43
N ARG A 148 15.43 0.29 8.87
CA ARG A 148 14.51 -0.73 8.34
C ARG A 148 14.06 -0.43 6.90
N PHE A 149 13.96 0.85 6.54
CA PHE A 149 13.52 1.30 5.23
C PHE A 149 14.55 2.19 4.52
N PRO A 150 15.73 1.65 4.11
CA PRO A 150 16.80 2.44 3.48
C PRO A 150 16.38 3.15 2.19
N HIS A 151 15.34 2.64 1.52
CA HIS A 151 14.80 3.25 0.31
C HIS A 151 14.26 4.67 0.53
N LEU A 152 13.99 5.07 1.79
CA LEU A 152 13.67 6.44 2.19
C LEU A 152 14.82 7.43 1.93
N GLY A 153 16.05 6.94 1.77
CA GLY A 153 17.19 7.78 1.41
C GLY A 153 17.67 8.68 2.54
N TRP A 154 17.32 8.38 3.78
CA TRP A 154 17.75 9.09 4.99
C TRP A 154 18.76 8.25 5.76
N ARG A 155 19.79 8.91 6.30
CA ARG A 155 20.73 8.31 7.25
C ARG A 155 20.86 9.28 8.42
N VAL A 156 20.47 8.84 9.62
CA VAL A 156 20.61 9.66 10.82
C VAL A 156 22.07 9.61 11.25
N ASP A 157 22.77 10.73 11.09
CA ASP A 157 24.21 10.84 11.32
C ASP A 157 24.53 11.50 12.68
N ALA A 158 23.58 12.26 13.22
CA ALA A 158 23.70 12.91 14.51
C ALA A 158 22.33 13.12 15.19
N VAL A 159 22.36 13.26 16.51
CA VAL A 159 21.19 13.51 17.35
C VAL A 159 21.42 14.74 18.22
N CYS A 160 20.42 15.63 18.27
CA CYS A 160 20.26 16.61 19.33
C CYS A 160 19.07 16.21 20.21
N THR A 161 19.23 16.27 21.53
CA THR A 161 18.18 15.88 22.48
C THR A 161 18.16 16.79 23.71
N THR A 162 17.15 16.66 24.57
CA THR A 162 17.02 17.41 25.83
C THR A 162 17.61 16.68 27.03
N ASP A 163 18.02 15.43 26.85
CA ASP A 163 18.61 14.60 27.89
C ASP A 163 20.11 14.85 28.00
N ASP A 164 20.49 15.74 28.92
CA ASP A 164 21.88 16.11 29.21
C ASP A 164 22.74 14.89 29.59
N GLY A 165 22.13 13.81 30.09
CA GLY A 165 22.82 12.56 30.42
C GLY A 165 23.33 11.78 29.21
N LEU A 166 22.92 12.14 27.99
CA LEU A 166 23.35 11.53 26.74
C LEU A 166 24.34 12.39 25.94
N GLU A 167 24.68 13.60 26.40
CA GLU A 167 25.64 14.45 25.70
C GLU A 167 27.02 13.80 25.57
N GLY A 168 27.57 13.80 24.35
CA GLY A 168 28.82 13.10 24.03
C GLY A 168 28.70 11.57 23.95
N GLY A 169 27.52 11.01 24.23
CA GLY A 169 27.20 9.60 24.08
C GLY A 169 26.72 9.21 22.69
N GLN A 170 26.15 8.00 22.58
CA GLN A 170 25.51 7.52 21.36
C GLN A 170 24.10 7.00 21.64
N LEU A 171 23.17 7.31 20.75
CA LEU A 171 21.82 6.79 20.74
C LEU A 171 21.69 5.77 19.59
N ASP A 172 21.53 4.49 19.93
CA ASP A 172 21.49 3.38 18.96
C ASP A 172 22.66 3.39 17.95
N GLY A 173 23.86 3.81 18.38
CA GLY A 173 25.05 3.92 17.54
C GLY A 173 25.14 5.18 16.68
N VAL A 174 24.30 6.19 16.95
CA VAL A 174 24.37 7.52 16.34
C VAL A 174 24.88 8.51 17.40
N PRO A 175 25.89 9.37 17.11
CA PRO A 175 26.43 10.30 18.09
C PRO A 175 25.41 11.37 18.50
N VAL A 176 25.35 11.64 19.80
CA VAL A 176 24.59 12.76 20.36
C VAL A 176 25.51 13.97 20.38
N VAL A 177 25.25 14.94 19.51
CA VAL A 177 26.17 16.06 19.24
C VAL A 177 25.95 17.26 20.16
N GLY A 178 24.81 17.32 20.85
CA GLY A 178 24.51 18.37 21.82
C GLY A 178 23.01 18.57 22.05
N PRO A 179 22.61 19.66 22.71
CA PRO A 179 21.23 19.91 23.06
C PRO A 179 20.43 20.48 21.88
N LEU A 180 19.10 20.48 22.00
CA LEU A 180 18.18 20.96 20.94
C LEU A 180 18.43 22.42 20.50
N GLU A 181 19.02 23.25 21.37
CA GLU A 181 19.29 24.66 21.07
C GLU A 181 20.46 24.84 20.08
N HIS A 182 21.36 23.85 20.00
CA HIS A 182 22.54 23.90 19.13
C HIS A 182 22.33 23.28 17.74
N VAL A 183 21.11 22.86 17.40
CA VAL A 183 20.78 22.23 16.10
C VAL A 183 21.29 23.06 14.92
N ALA A 184 21.00 24.36 14.87
CA ALA A 184 21.42 25.22 13.76
C ALA A 184 22.95 25.40 13.69
N HIS A 185 23.63 25.38 14.84
CA HIS A 185 25.09 25.44 14.90
C HIS A 185 25.71 24.17 14.26
N HIS A 186 25.21 22.99 14.63
CA HIS A 186 25.67 21.72 14.07
C HIS A 186 25.37 21.57 12.57
N VAL A 187 24.23 22.07 12.10
CA VAL A 187 23.90 22.08 10.67
C VAL A 187 24.92 22.87 9.85
N ARG A 188 25.30 24.06 10.32
CA ARG A 188 26.30 24.90 9.63
C ARG A 188 27.70 24.30 9.69
N ARG A 189 28.06 23.71 10.82
CA ARG A 189 29.41 23.16 11.05
C ARG A 189 29.65 21.84 10.30
N ASP A 190 28.70 20.91 10.39
CA ASP A 190 28.89 19.52 9.99
C ASP A 190 28.18 19.17 8.66
N GLY A 191 27.41 20.10 8.08
CA GLY A 191 26.88 19.99 6.72
C GLY A 191 25.70 19.02 6.55
N TYR A 192 24.84 18.87 7.57
CA TYR A 192 23.63 18.05 7.46
C TYR A 192 22.67 18.61 6.40
N ARG A 193 22.03 17.72 5.63
CA ARG A 193 21.12 18.11 4.53
C ARG A 193 19.65 18.11 4.95
N VAL A 194 19.32 17.48 6.07
CA VAL A 194 17.96 17.39 6.60
C VAL A 194 18.01 17.54 8.11
N VAL A 195 17.14 18.38 8.66
CA VAL A 195 16.89 18.48 10.11
C VAL A 195 15.53 17.86 10.39
N ALA A 196 15.53 16.69 11.02
CA ALA A 196 14.31 15.97 11.38
C ALA A 196 13.91 16.29 12.81
N VAL A 197 12.96 17.21 12.96
CA VAL A 197 12.38 17.58 14.25
C VAL A 197 11.33 16.54 14.64
N THR A 198 11.56 15.84 15.73
CA THR A 198 10.61 14.86 16.28
C THR A 198 9.85 15.46 17.48
N PRO A 199 8.67 14.92 17.83
CA PRO A 199 7.92 15.40 18.99
C PRO A 199 8.77 15.43 20.26
N ASP A 200 8.78 16.60 20.90
CA ASP A 200 9.45 16.85 22.19
C ASP A 200 8.77 18.05 22.87
N PRO A 201 8.54 18.03 24.21
CA PRO A 201 7.97 19.15 24.96
C PRO A 201 8.73 20.48 24.80
N HIS A 202 10.03 20.42 24.48
CA HIS A 202 10.85 21.59 24.20
C HIS A 202 10.37 22.38 22.96
N TRP A 203 9.72 21.74 21.99
CA TRP A 203 9.32 22.40 20.76
C TRP A 203 8.03 23.22 20.92
N SER A 204 8.18 24.53 21.08
CA SER A 204 7.09 25.50 20.93
C SER A 204 7.04 26.08 19.51
N PRO A 205 5.88 26.61 19.05
CA PRO A 205 5.78 27.27 17.74
C PRO A 205 6.84 28.35 17.53
N HIS A 206 7.12 29.16 18.56
CA HIS A 206 8.18 30.18 18.51
C HIS A 206 9.59 29.59 18.40
N ARG A 207 9.89 28.48 19.10
CA ARG A 207 11.20 27.82 18.99
C ARG A 207 11.38 27.16 17.63
N LEU A 208 10.35 26.54 17.06
CA LEU A 208 10.39 25.99 15.70
C LEU A 208 10.58 27.09 14.66
N GLN A 209 9.89 28.22 14.82
CA GLN A 209 10.06 29.38 13.94
C GLN A 209 11.49 29.95 14.03
N ARG A 210 12.02 30.13 15.25
CA ARG A 210 13.42 30.54 15.44
C ARG A 210 14.40 29.56 14.84
N LEU A 211 14.17 28.25 14.99
CA LEU A 211 15.01 27.24 14.36
C LEU A 211 14.96 27.36 12.84
N ALA A 212 13.78 27.55 12.24
CA ALA A 212 13.64 27.75 10.80
C ALA A 212 14.42 28.98 10.30
N TRP A 213 14.30 30.13 11.00
CA TRP A 213 15.11 31.31 10.71
C TRP A 213 16.61 31.08 10.90
N ASN A 214 16.99 30.34 11.93
CA ASN A 214 18.40 30.01 12.18
C ASN A 214 18.97 29.02 11.16
N LEU A 215 18.12 28.27 10.46
CA LEU A 215 18.51 27.39 9.34
C LEU A 215 18.49 28.11 8.00
N GLU A 216 17.95 29.33 7.93
CA GLU A 216 17.93 30.16 6.73
C GLU A 216 19.37 30.44 6.25
N GLY A 217 19.59 30.31 4.94
CA GLY A 217 20.93 30.36 4.35
C GLY A 217 21.73 29.05 4.40
N SER A 218 21.21 28.00 5.05
CA SER A 218 21.75 26.64 4.93
C SER A 218 21.03 25.86 3.82
N ASP A 219 21.71 24.84 3.29
CA ASP A 219 21.11 23.89 2.34
C ASP A 219 20.21 22.83 3.03
N ALA A 220 19.96 22.96 4.34
CA ALA A 220 19.28 21.95 5.12
C ALA A 220 17.75 22.09 5.01
N GLU A 221 17.09 20.99 4.67
CA GLU A 221 15.62 20.92 4.68
C GLU A 221 15.14 20.61 6.10
N MET A 222 14.33 21.50 6.68
CA MET A 222 13.69 21.24 7.98
C MET A 222 12.41 20.44 7.78
N VAL A 223 12.34 19.26 8.40
CA VAL A 223 11.18 18.36 8.37
C VAL A 223 10.68 18.15 9.79
N VAL A 224 9.41 18.43 10.04
CA VAL A 224 8.79 18.26 11.36
C VAL A 224 7.89 17.04 11.33
N ALA A 225 8.18 16.06 12.19
CA ALA A 225 7.35 14.90 12.39
C ALA A 225 6.16 15.28 13.29
N PRO A 226 4.91 15.12 12.83
CA PRO A 226 3.74 15.38 13.65
C PRO A 226 3.66 14.39 14.82
N VAL A 227 3.17 14.88 15.96
CA VAL A 227 2.88 14.06 17.17
C VAL A 227 1.95 12.87 16.84
N LEU A 228 1.08 13.03 15.84
CA LEU A 228 0.11 12.02 15.39
C LEU A 228 0.69 10.90 14.50
N MET A 229 2.01 10.86 14.25
CA MET A 229 2.62 9.86 13.36
C MET A 229 2.43 8.41 13.85
N GLU A 230 2.29 8.21 15.16
CA GLU A 230 2.02 6.90 15.77
C GLU A 230 0.57 6.44 15.57
N VAL A 231 -0.38 7.37 15.36
CA VAL A 231 -1.82 7.08 15.36
C VAL A 231 -2.45 7.16 13.96
N ALA A 232 -1.90 7.94 13.02
CA ALA A 232 -2.62 8.28 11.78
C ALA A 232 -1.76 8.48 10.52
N GLY A 233 -0.60 7.81 10.41
CA GLY A 233 0.40 8.00 9.34
C GLY A 233 -0.14 8.34 7.93
N PRO A 234 -0.90 7.47 7.23
CA PRO A 234 -1.38 7.75 5.87
C PRO A 234 -2.54 8.75 5.76
N ARG A 235 -3.13 9.16 6.90
CA ARG A 235 -4.44 9.84 7.00
C ARG A 235 -4.34 11.33 7.30
N LEU A 236 -3.12 11.83 7.48
CA LEU A 236 -2.84 13.22 7.75
C LEU A 236 -2.89 14.01 6.43
N HIS A 237 -3.98 14.74 6.22
CA HIS A 237 -4.02 15.78 5.20
C HIS A 237 -3.68 17.11 5.86
N VAL A 238 -2.79 17.86 5.21
CA VAL A 238 -2.50 19.25 5.60
C VAL A 238 -3.52 20.11 4.88
N ASP A 239 -4.56 20.53 5.60
CA ASP A 239 -5.50 21.53 5.11
C ASP A 239 -5.07 22.90 5.64
N ALA A 240 -4.97 23.88 4.76
CA ALA A 240 -4.78 25.26 5.17
C ALA A 240 -6.16 25.89 5.43
N VAL A 241 -6.50 26.12 6.69
CA VAL A 241 -7.67 26.92 7.06
C VAL A 241 -7.14 28.24 7.61
N LEU A 242 -7.43 29.35 6.93
CA LEU A 242 -6.95 30.69 7.30
C LEU A 242 -5.42 30.78 7.45
N GLY A 243 -4.66 30.03 6.65
CA GLY A 243 -3.19 30.02 6.70
C GLY A 243 -2.58 29.14 7.80
N ILE A 244 -3.39 28.48 8.63
CA ILE A 244 -2.92 27.53 9.64
C ILE A 244 -2.92 26.12 9.01
N PRO A 245 -1.77 25.41 9.00
CA PRO A 245 -1.73 24.02 8.57
C PRO A 245 -2.40 23.15 9.64
N LEU A 246 -3.67 22.83 9.44
CA LEU A 246 -4.40 21.90 10.28
C LEU A 246 -4.16 20.47 9.78
N LEU A 247 -3.78 19.60 10.71
CA LEU A 247 -3.67 18.18 10.46
C LEU A 247 -5.06 17.56 10.58
N ARG A 248 -5.75 17.40 9.45
CA ARG A 248 -7.00 16.65 9.42
C ARG A 248 -6.66 15.16 9.46
N VAL A 249 -6.99 14.51 10.57
CA VAL A 249 -7.03 13.04 10.63
C VAL A 249 -8.33 12.60 9.97
N SER A 250 -8.20 12.02 8.78
CA SER A 250 -9.34 11.41 8.10
C SER A 250 -9.86 10.24 8.93
N MET A 251 -11.06 10.35 9.50
CA MET A 251 -11.74 9.18 10.08
C MET A 251 -11.87 8.10 8.98
N PRO A 252 -11.69 6.80 9.29
CA PRO A 252 -11.87 5.73 8.31
C PRO A 252 -13.34 5.72 7.85
N THR A 253 -13.59 6.39 6.72
CA THR A 253 -14.93 6.55 6.17
C THR A 253 -15.20 5.38 5.24
N PHE A 254 -15.67 4.28 5.83
CA PHE A 254 -16.38 3.25 5.10
C PHE A 254 -17.83 3.72 4.80
N THR A 255 -18.03 4.97 4.36
CA THR A 255 -19.36 5.60 4.25
C THR A 255 -19.79 5.83 2.80
N GLY A 256 -21.11 5.89 2.59
CA GLY A 256 -21.74 6.30 1.34
C GLY A 256 -21.27 5.56 0.09
N GLY A 257 -20.82 6.32 -0.91
CA GLY A 257 -20.53 5.84 -2.26
C GLY A 257 -19.41 4.80 -2.34
N ARG A 258 -18.33 4.94 -1.55
CA ARG A 258 -17.22 3.97 -1.58
C ARG A 258 -17.66 2.58 -1.12
N ARG A 259 -18.54 2.51 -0.11
CA ARG A 259 -19.14 1.25 0.36
C ARG A 259 -20.04 0.64 -0.71
N ALA A 260 -20.80 1.46 -1.43
CA ALA A 260 -21.65 1.00 -2.53
C ALA A 260 -20.81 0.42 -3.67
N VAL A 261 -19.75 1.13 -4.11
CA VAL A 261 -18.81 0.62 -5.14
C VAL A 261 -18.21 -0.70 -4.69
N LYS A 262 -17.70 -0.78 -3.46
CA LYS A 262 -17.16 -2.03 -2.91
C LYS A 262 -18.17 -3.18 -2.95
N ALA A 263 -19.41 -2.92 -2.53
CA ALA A 263 -20.46 -3.93 -2.53
C ALA A 263 -20.85 -4.40 -3.95
N VAL A 264 -20.74 -3.54 -4.96
CA VAL A 264 -20.94 -3.93 -6.37
C VAL A 264 -19.77 -4.78 -6.86
N VAL A 265 -18.53 -4.33 -6.63
CA VAL A 265 -17.31 -5.07 -6.99
C VAL A 265 -17.30 -6.46 -6.36
N ASP A 266 -17.65 -6.57 -5.07
CA ASP A 266 -17.72 -7.84 -4.36
C ASP A 266 -18.74 -8.80 -4.98
N ARG A 267 -19.94 -8.32 -5.29
CA ARG A 267 -20.99 -9.18 -5.86
C ARG A 267 -20.69 -9.60 -7.29
N LEU A 268 -20.20 -8.69 -8.12
CA LEU A 268 -19.78 -9.02 -9.49
C LEU A 268 -18.61 -10.00 -9.48
N GLY A 269 -17.60 -9.74 -8.65
CA GLY A 269 -16.47 -10.64 -8.49
C GLY A 269 -16.89 -12.02 -7.96
N ALA A 270 -17.76 -12.07 -6.95
CA ALA A 270 -18.30 -13.32 -6.44
C ALA A 270 -19.12 -14.08 -7.49
N ALA A 271 -19.95 -13.40 -8.28
CA ALA A 271 -20.71 -14.01 -9.37
C ALA A 271 -19.78 -14.62 -10.44
N VAL A 272 -18.75 -13.89 -10.86
CA VAL A 272 -17.74 -14.40 -11.82
C VAL A 272 -17.01 -15.61 -11.26
N LEU A 273 -16.54 -15.54 -10.00
CA LEU A 273 -15.84 -16.64 -9.35
C LEU A 273 -16.74 -17.87 -9.16
N LEU A 274 -18.01 -17.68 -8.79
CA LEU A 274 -18.99 -18.76 -8.68
C LEU A 274 -19.20 -19.45 -10.02
N THR A 275 -19.39 -18.69 -11.10
CA THR A 275 -19.56 -19.27 -12.44
C THR A 275 -18.30 -20.04 -12.88
N LEU A 276 -17.11 -19.46 -12.66
CA LEU A 276 -15.85 -20.09 -13.04
C LEU A 276 -15.56 -21.37 -12.24
N PHE A 277 -15.85 -21.36 -10.93
CA PHE A 277 -15.56 -22.48 -10.04
C PHE A 277 -16.75 -23.43 -9.82
N ALA A 278 -17.92 -23.18 -10.40
CA ALA A 278 -19.09 -24.05 -10.26
C ALA A 278 -18.82 -25.53 -10.61
N PRO A 279 -18.13 -25.86 -11.73
CA PRO A 279 -17.82 -27.26 -12.06
C PRO A 279 -16.94 -27.92 -11.00
N LEU A 280 -15.92 -27.21 -10.52
CA LEU A 280 -15.04 -27.68 -9.45
C LEU A 280 -15.81 -27.87 -8.14
N MET A 281 -16.67 -26.93 -7.78
CA MET A 281 -17.48 -26.99 -6.56
C MET A 281 -18.45 -28.18 -6.59
N LEU A 282 -19.04 -28.48 -7.75
CA LEU A 282 -19.91 -29.66 -7.91
C LEU A 282 -19.10 -30.95 -7.75
N PHE A 283 -17.93 -31.04 -8.39
CA PHE A 283 -17.04 -32.19 -8.24
C PHE A 283 -16.59 -32.40 -6.79
N VAL A 284 -16.17 -31.34 -6.10
CA VAL A 284 -15.79 -31.37 -4.69
C VAL A 284 -16.96 -31.78 -3.80
N ALA A 285 -18.17 -31.28 -4.08
CA ALA A 285 -19.36 -31.67 -3.34
C ALA A 285 -19.61 -33.19 -3.41
N LEU A 286 -19.45 -33.80 -4.59
CA LEU A 286 -19.57 -35.24 -4.78
C LEU A 286 -18.50 -36.01 -4.00
N LEU A 287 -17.24 -35.57 -4.05
CA LEU A 287 -16.15 -36.21 -3.28
C LEU A 287 -16.41 -36.18 -1.77
N VAL A 288 -16.89 -35.05 -1.25
CA VAL A 288 -17.21 -34.90 0.17
C VAL A 288 -18.39 -35.80 0.57
N LEU A 289 -19.41 -35.94 -0.30
CA LEU A 289 -20.55 -36.83 -0.05
C LEU A 289 -20.16 -38.31 0.02
N VAL A 290 -19.13 -38.71 -0.74
CA VAL A 290 -18.59 -40.07 -0.70
C VAL A 290 -17.70 -40.29 0.53
N ASP A 291 -16.89 -39.29 0.91
CA ASP A 291 -15.91 -39.39 2.00
C ASP A 291 -16.53 -39.27 3.41
N SER A 292 -17.69 -38.61 3.56
CA SER A 292 -18.33 -38.40 4.87
C SER A 292 -19.85 -38.43 4.82
N ARG A 293 -20.47 -39.07 5.83
CA ARG A 293 -21.90 -38.93 6.12
C ARG A 293 -22.19 -37.50 6.63
N GLY A 294 -23.34 -36.91 6.27
CA GLY A 294 -23.77 -35.59 6.79
C GLY A 294 -23.80 -34.41 5.80
N GLY A 295 -23.72 -34.68 4.49
CA GLY A 295 -23.89 -33.67 3.43
C GLY A 295 -22.61 -32.89 3.08
N ALA A 296 -22.58 -32.34 1.86
CA ALA A 296 -21.40 -31.65 1.31
C ALA A 296 -21.04 -30.34 2.03
N PHE A 297 -22.03 -29.65 2.59
CA PHE A 297 -21.84 -28.34 3.20
C PHE A 297 -21.85 -28.41 4.72
N TYR A 298 -20.95 -27.64 5.34
CA TYR A 298 -20.93 -27.31 6.75
C TYR A 298 -21.39 -25.86 6.95
N ARG A 299 -22.20 -25.65 7.98
CA ARG A 299 -22.79 -24.35 8.34
C ARG A 299 -22.32 -23.98 9.73
N GLN A 300 -21.83 -22.76 9.90
CA GLN A 300 -21.37 -22.28 11.20
C GLN A 300 -21.79 -20.83 11.45
N ARG A 301 -22.27 -20.54 12.66
CA ARG A 301 -22.59 -19.16 13.07
C ARG A 301 -21.32 -18.36 13.26
N ARG A 302 -21.31 -17.15 12.73
CA ARG A 302 -20.20 -16.21 12.78
C ARG A 302 -20.73 -14.80 12.99
N VAL A 303 -19.88 -13.93 13.51
CA VAL A 303 -20.21 -12.52 13.68
C VAL A 303 -19.72 -11.72 12.49
N GLY A 304 -20.60 -10.90 11.93
CA GLY A 304 -20.33 -10.03 10.80
C GLY A 304 -20.33 -8.56 11.19
N LYS A 305 -20.69 -7.72 10.21
CA LYS A 305 -20.69 -6.28 10.37
C LYS A 305 -21.63 -5.85 11.50
N ASP A 306 -21.21 -4.87 12.28
CA ASP A 306 -21.94 -4.27 13.41
C ASP A 306 -22.35 -5.30 14.48
N GLY A 307 -21.61 -6.41 14.57
CA GLY A 307 -21.90 -7.49 15.52
C GLY A 307 -23.05 -8.42 15.09
N ARG A 308 -23.60 -8.25 13.88
CA ARG A 308 -24.72 -9.08 13.40
C ARG A 308 -24.24 -10.47 13.04
N GLU A 309 -24.92 -11.47 13.57
CA GLU A 309 -24.60 -12.86 13.24
C GLU A 309 -25.08 -13.28 11.84
N PHE A 310 -24.31 -14.16 11.21
CA PHE A 310 -24.67 -14.80 9.95
C PHE A 310 -24.11 -16.23 9.90
N THR A 311 -24.67 -17.05 9.02
CA THR A 311 -24.21 -18.42 8.81
C THR A 311 -23.22 -18.47 7.65
N ILE A 312 -21.98 -18.85 7.94
CA ILE A 312 -20.96 -19.10 6.91
C ILE A 312 -21.16 -20.49 6.31
N LEU A 313 -20.93 -20.62 5.00
CA LEU A 313 -20.97 -21.88 4.27
C LEU A 313 -19.56 -22.35 3.93
N LYS A 314 -19.24 -23.60 4.22
CA LYS A 314 -17.99 -24.26 3.81
C LYS A 314 -18.28 -25.66 3.27
N PHE A 315 -17.34 -26.24 2.54
CA PHE A 315 -17.39 -27.70 2.36
C PHE A 315 -17.07 -28.39 3.68
N ARG A 316 -17.74 -29.51 3.93
CA ARG A 316 -17.47 -30.33 5.09
C ARG A 316 -16.10 -30.98 4.92
N THR A 317 -15.20 -30.70 5.85
CA THR A 317 -13.83 -31.27 5.89
C THR A 317 -13.59 -32.14 7.12
N MET A 318 -14.57 -32.22 8.01
CA MET A 318 -14.52 -33.00 9.25
C MET A 318 -15.68 -34.00 9.33
N VAL A 319 -15.47 -35.08 10.07
CA VAL A 319 -16.50 -36.09 10.36
C VAL A 319 -17.72 -35.49 11.05
N ALA A 320 -18.90 -36.07 10.84
CA ALA A 320 -20.12 -35.63 11.52
C ALA A 320 -19.96 -35.72 13.06
N GLY A 321 -20.39 -34.68 13.78
CA GLY A 321 -20.25 -34.61 15.25
C GLY A 321 -18.90 -34.07 15.75
N ALA A 322 -17.98 -33.66 14.87
CA ALA A 322 -16.66 -33.13 15.24
C ALA A 322 -16.68 -31.93 16.20
N ASP A 323 -17.76 -31.13 16.19
CA ASP A 323 -17.92 -29.97 17.09
C ASP A 323 -18.04 -30.40 18.56
N GLY A 324 -18.71 -31.53 18.86
CA GLY A 324 -18.83 -32.08 20.22
C GLY A 324 -17.51 -32.65 20.77
N ALA A 325 -16.63 -33.11 19.89
CA ALA A 325 -15.29 -33.59 20.25
C ALA A 325 -14.29 -32.47 20.55
N ARG A 326 -14.66 -31.18 20.34
CA ARG A 326 -13.76 -30.04 20.56
C ARG A 326 -13.41 -29.85 22.03
N ALA A 327 -14.36 -30.06 22.94
CA ALA A 327 -14.13 -29.95 24.38
C ALA A 327 -13.13 -31.01 24.88
N ALA A 328 -13.21 -32.24 24.36
CA ALA A 328 -12.29 -33.33 24.70
C ALA A 328 -10.87 -33.16 24.13
N LEU A 329 -10.66 -32.20 23.23
CA LEU A 329 -9.36 -31.90 22.60
C LEU A 329 -8.81 -30.54 23.04
N ALA A 330 -9.46 -29.84 23.98
CA ALA A 330 -9.06 -28.52 24.46
C ALA A 330 -7.61 -28.50 24.98
N ASP A 331 -7.21 -29.56 25.69
CA ASP A 331 -5.87 -29.71 26.29
C ASP A 331 -4.75 -29.90 25.26
N ARG A 332 -5.10 -30.14 23.98
CA ARG A 332 -4.16 -30.30 22.87
C ARG A 332 -4.13 -29.09 21.93
N ASN A 333 -4.69 -27.95 22.34
CA ASN A 333 -4.74 -26.76 21.50
C ASN A 333 -3.32 -26.21 21.21
N GLU A 334 -2.95 -26.18 19.94
CA GLU A 334 -1.69 -25.61 19.40
C GLU A 334 -1.91 -24.21 18.79
N GLY A 335 -3.11 -23.64 18.90
CA GLY A 335 -3.44 -22.32 18.37
C GLY A 335 -2.96 -21.15 19.25
N ALA A 336 -2.71 -19.99 18.64
CA ALA A 336 -2.36 -18.77 19.36
C ALA A 336 -3.60 -18.09 19.96
N GLY A 337 -3.58 -17.84 21.28
CA GLY A 337 -4.62 -17.10 22.00
C GLY A 337 -5.99 -17.80 22.01
N LEU A 338 -7.05 -17.08 21.62
CA LEU A 338 -8.44 -17.59 21.57
C LEU A 338 -8.71 -18.61 20.44
N LEU A 339 -7.72 -18.87 19.60
CA LEU A 339 -7.88 -19.75 18.45
C LEU A 339 -7.65 -21.21 18.85
N PHE A 340 -8.63 -22.07 18.58
CA PHE A 340 -8.45 -23.51 18.67
C PHE A 340 -7.85 -24.05 17.36
N LYS A 341 -6.65 -24.65 17.41
CA LYS A 341 -5.99 -25.26 16.26
C LYS A 341 -5.18 -26.51 16.67
N LEU A 342 -5.16 -27.52 15.81
CA LEU A 342 -4.36 -28.74 15.92
C LEU A 342 -3.71 -29.00 14.55
N ARG A 343 -2.38 -29.22 14.47
CA ARG A 343 -1.70 -29.51 13.19
C ARG A 343 -2.08 -30.86 12.57
N ARG A 344 -2.41 -31.86 13.39
CA ARG A 344 -2.97 -33.15 12.95
C ARG A 344 -4.27 -33.40 13.69
N ASP A 345 -5.33 -32.77 13.20
CA ASP A 345 -6.66 -32.92 13.78
C ASP A 345 -7.29 -34.25 13.33
N PRO A 346 -7.50 -35.23 14.23
CA PRO A 346 -8.03 -36.54 13.89
C PRO A 346 -9.48 -36.49 13.38
N ARG A 347 -10.15 -35.34 13.51
CA ARG A 347 -11.53 -35.14 13.04
C ARG A 347 -11.59 -34.82 11.55
N VAL A 348 -10.47 -34.51 10.90
CA VAL A 348 -10.39 -34.11 9.49
C VAL A 348 -10.37 -35.34 8.58
N THR A 349 -11.19 -35.36 7.54
CA THR A 349 -11.24 -36.47 6.59
C THR A 349 -10.09 -36.39 5.57
N ARG A 350 -9.86 -37.45 4.79
CA ARG A 350 -8.76 -37.47 3.80
C ARG A 350 -8.98 -36.44 2.70
N VAL A 351 -10.19 -36.36 2.16
CA VAL A 351 -10.57 -35.31 1.20
C VAL A 351 -10.52 -33.95 1.89
N GLY A 352 -11.00 -33.87 3.13
CA GLY A 352 -10.98 -32.64 3.94
C GLY A 352 -9.59 -32.05 4.11
N ALA A 353 -8.56 -32.88 4.32
CA ALA A 353 -7.18 -32.43 4.45
C ALA A 353 -6.67 -31.74 3.17
N VAL A 354 -6.98 -32.29 2.00
CA VAL A 354 -6.63 -31.69 0.70
C VAL A 354 -7.38 -30.39 0.48
N LEU A 355 -8.69 -30.36 0.78
CA LEU A 355 -9.51 -29.16 0.62
C LEU A 355 -9.00 -28.01 1.49
N ARG A 356 -8.64 -28.27 2.75
CA ARG A 356 -8.08 -27.26 3.66
C ARG A 356 -6.71 -26.76 3.20
N ARG A 357 -5.86 -27.64 2.68
CA ARG A 357 -4.52 -27.29 2.16
C ARG A 357 -4.58 -26.25 1.04
N TYR A 358 -5.52 -26.40 0.13
CA TYR A 358 -5.72 -25.47 -0.99
C TYR A 358 -6.83 -24.44 -0.72
N SER A 359 -7.38 -24.39 0.50
CA SER A 359 -8.49 -23.50 0.89
C SER A 359 -9.72 -23.61 -0.03
N VAL A 360 -9.90 -24.76 -0.68
CA VAL A 360 -11.04 -25.05 -1.57
C VAL A 360 -12.30 -25.24 -0.74
N ASP A 361 -12.17 -25.62 0.52
CA ASP A 361 -13.28 -25.74 1.46
C ASP A 361 -14.01 -24.41 1.72
N GLU A 362 -13.39 -23.28 1.42
CA GLU A 362 -13.95 -21.95 1.62
C GLU A 362 -14.71 -21.40 0.40
N LEU A 363 -14.64 -22.05 -0.77
CA LEU A 363 -15.36 -21.60 -1.98
C LEU A 363 -16.87 -21.37 -1.79
N PRO A 364 -17.62 -22.19 -1.01
CA PRO A 364 -19.04 -21.94 -0.78
C PRO A 364 -19.36 -20.59 -0.12
N GLN A 365 -18.37 -19.96 0.54
CA GLN A 365 -18.53 -18.62 1.11
C GLN A 365 -18.72 -17.54 0.04
N LEU A 366 -18.41 -17.80 -1.23
CA LEU A 366 -18.75 -16.88 -2.32
C LEU A 366 -20.26 -16.62 -2.40
N LEU A 367 -21.10 -17.59 -1.99
CA LEU A 367 -22.55 -17.39 -1.84
C LEU A 367 -22.86 -16.37 -0.73
N ASN A 368 -22.10 -16.38 0.37
CA ASN A 368 -22.23 -15.39 1.44
C ASN A 368 -21.85 -13.98 0.97
N VAL A 369 -20.85 -13.87 0.08
CA VAL A 369 -20.44 -12.60 -0.54
C VAL A 369 -21.54 -12.10 -1.48
N LEU A 370 -22.08 -12.97 -2.33
CA LEU A 370 -23.17 -12.63 -3.25
C LEU A 370 -24.43 -12.18 -2.48
N ALA A 371 -24.80 -12.90 -1.42
CA ALA A 371 -25.88 -12.57 -0.50
C ALA A 371 -25.60 -11.28 0.32
N GLY A 372 -24.37 -10.78 0.32
CA GLY A 372 -23.98 -9.55 0.98
C GLY A 372 -23.72 -9.65 2.48
N SER A 373 -23.68 -10.85 3.05
CA SER A 373 -23.25 -11.10 4.44
C SER A 373 -21.74 -11.00 4.62
N MET A 374 -20.99 -11.33 3.56
CA MET A 374 -19.53 -11.23 3.49
C MET A 374 -19.08 -10.31 2.34
N SER A 375 -17.76 -10.15 2.25
CA SER A 375 -17.01 -9.41 1.24
C SER A 375 -15.91 -10.31 0.67
N LEU A 376 -15.41 -10.07 -0.55
CA LEU A 376 -14.26 -10.83 -1.06
C LEU A 376 -13.02 -10.61 -0.19
N VAL A 377 -12.80 -9.37 0.24
CA VAL A 377 -11.68 -8.96 1.10
C VAL A 377 -12.20 -8.30 2.39
N GLY A 378 -11.68 -8.71 3.53
CA GLY A 378 -12.12 -8.23 4.85
C GLY A 378 -11.46 -8.96 6.02
N PRO A 379 -11.67 -8.49 7.25
CA PRO A 379 -11.25 -9.19 8.46
C PRO A 379 -11.87 -10.59 8.55
N ARG A 380 -11.21 -11.51 9.24
CA ARG A 380 -11.77 -12.85 9.47
C ARG A 380 -13.07 -12.75 10.28
N PRO A 381 -14.15 -13.47 9.89
CA PRO A 381 -15.36 -13.57 10.71
C PRO A 381 -15.09 -14.38 12.00
N PRO A 382 -15.22 -13.77 13.19
CA PRO A 382 -14.99 -14.47 14.45
C PRO A 382 -16.16 -15.36 14.84
N LEU A 383 -15.91 -16.30 15.76
CA LEU A 383 -16.97 -17.00 16.49
C LEU A 383 -17.75 -16.01 17.37
N PRO A 384 -19.04 -16.27 17.66
CA PRO A 384 -19.79 -15.51 18.66
C PRO A 384 -19.04 -15.40 20.00
N GLU A 385 -18.51 -16.52 20.50
CA GLU A 385 -17.71 -16.61 21.73
C GLU A 385 -16.43 -15.75 21.67
N GLU A 386 -15.68 -15.81 20.56
CA GLU A 386 -14.48 -14.98 20.35
C GLU A 386 -14.85 -13.49 20.39
N SER A 387 -15.95 -13.10 19.74
CA SER A 387 -16.38 -11.70 19.65
C SER A 387 -16.88 -11.14 20.98
N ALA A 388 -17.43 -11.99 21.86
CA ALA A 388 -17.89 -11.59 23.17
C ALA A 388 -16.73 -11.14 24.07
N ALA A 389 -15.56 -11.76 23.92
CA ALA A 389 -14.34 -11.43 24.66
C ALA A 389 -13.58 -10.20 24.12
N TYR A 390 -14.05 -9.56 23.04
CA TYR A 390 -13.35 -8.42 22.45
C TYR A 390 -13.50 -7.14 23.27
N GLY A 391 -12.35 -6.56 23.62
CA GLY A 391 -12.25 -5.19 24.10
C GLY A 391 -12.65 -4.14 23.02
N PRO A 392 -12.81 -2.87 23.42
CA PRO A 392 -13.32 -1.80 22.54
C PRO A 392 -12.53 -1.65 21.24
N ASP A 393 -11.21 -1.75 21.30
CA ASP A 393 -10.33 -1.57 20.14
C ASP A 393 -10.47 -2.70 19.13
N ILE A 394 -10.57 -3.95 19.60
CA ILE A 394 -10.70 -5.14 18.73
C ILE A 394 -12.06 -5.15 18.04
N ARG A 395 -13.12 -4.65 18.70
CA ARG A 395 -14.47 -4.55 18.12
C ARG A 395 -14.53 -3.69 16.86
N ARG A 396 -13.56 -2.78 16.65
CA ARG A 396 -13.46 -1.99 15.41
C ARG A 396 -13.33 -2.87 14.16
N ARG A 397 -12.86 -4.12 14.28
CA ARG A 397 -12.84 -5.11 13.18
C ARG A 397 -14.22 -5.40 12.59
N LEU A 398 -15.28 -5.21 13.39
CA LEU A 398 -16.67 -5.46 13.01
C LEU A 398 -17.32 -4.25 12.29
N LEU A 399 -16.59 -3.15 12.06
CA LEU A 399 -17.12 -1.98 11.34
C LEU A 399 -17.30 -2.23 9.82
N VAL A 400 -16.65 -3.26 9.30
CA VAL A 400 -16.71 -3.66 7.88
C VAL A 400 -17.25 -5.08 7.76
N LYS A 401 -17.69 -5.47 6.56
CA LYS A 401 -18.09 -6.85 6.31
C LYS A 401 -16.86 -7.77 6.43
N PRO A 402 -17.00 -8.95 7.06
CA PRO A 402 -15.92 -9.93 7.08
C PRO A 402 -15.59 -10.40 5.67
N GLY A 403 -14.33 -10.78 5.47
CA GLY A 403 -13.78 -11.20 4.19
C GLY A 403 -13.70 -12.70 4.00
N LEU A 404 -13.76 -13.14 2.74
CA LEU A 404 -13.28 -14.47 2.33
C LEU A 404 -11.76 -14.56 2.54
N THR A 405 -11.04 -13.54 2.08
CA THR A 405 -9.61 -13.32 2.35
C THR A 405 -9.39 -11.99 3.05
N GLY A 406 -8.19 -11.75 3.56
CA GLY A 406 -7.85 -10.60 4.39
C GLY A 406 -6.36 -10.37 4.52
N LEU A 407 -5.99 -9.21 5.07
CA LEU A 407 -4.59 -8.80 5.14
C LEU A 407 -3.75 -9.74 6.01
N TRP A 408 -4.29 -10.23 7.12
CA TRP A 408 -3.60 -11.21 7.98
C TRP A 408 -3.44 -12.58 7.27
N GLN A 409 -4.44 -13.01 6.49
CA GLN A 409 -4.40 -14.28 5.73
C GLN A 409 -3.31 -14.30 4.65
N ILE A 410 -2.86 -13.15 4.14
CA ILE A 410 -1.76 -13.07 3.17
C ILE A 410 -0.40 -12.72 3.81
N SER A 411 -0.38 -12.41 5.11
CA SER A 411 0.83 -11.94 5.82
C SER A 411 1.47 -12.98 6.74
N GLY A 412 0.90 -14.19 6.83
CA GLY A 412 1.44 -15.30 7.64
C GLY A 412 0.39 -16.30 8.14
N ARG A 413 -0.92 -16.01 7.99
CA ARG A 413 -2.02 -16.92 8.41
C ARG A 413 -1.86 -17.35 9.87
N SER A 414 -1.72 -18.66 10.08
CA SER A 414 -1.69 -19.30 11.40
C SER A 414 -0.34 -19.19 12.10
N ASP A 415 0.71 -18.77 11.40
CA ASP A 415 2.05 -18.59 11.97
C ASP A 415 2.20 -17.23 12.69
N LEU A 416 1.18 -16.35 12.59
CA LEU A 416 1.21 -15.03 13.22
C LEU A 416 0.72 -15.08 14.67
N PRO A 417 1.39 -14.36 15.60
CA PRO A 417 0.83 -14.06 16.91
C PRO A 417 -0.53 -13.38 16.77
N TRP A 418 -1.41 -13.62 17.74
CA TRP A 418 -2.79 -13.11 17.73
C TRP A 418 -2.84 -11.59 17.64
N GLU A 419 -2.00 -10.90 18.40
CA GLU A 419 -1.90 -9.44 18.46
C GLU A 419 -1.53 -8.86 17.11
N GLU A 420 -0.65 -9.55 16.37
CA GLU A 420 -0.26 -9.16 15.03
C GLU A 420 -1.38 -9.38 14.01
N ALA A 421 -2.12 -10.48 14.12
CA ALA A 421 -3.30 -10.73 13.28
C ALA A 421 -4.38 -9.66 13.50
N VAL A 422 -4.65 -9.30 14.76
CA VAL A 422 -5.58 -8.21 15.12
C VAL A 422 -5.10 -6.87 14.55
N ARG A 423 -3.81 -6.55 14.70
CA ARG A 423 -3.22 -5.32 14.16
C ARG A 423 -3.37 -5.22 12.64
N LEU A 424 -3.19 -6.33 11.91
CA LEU A 424 -3.37 -6.37 10.46
C LEU A 424 -4.83 -6.18 10.05
N ASP A 425 -5.77 -6.76 10.79
CA ASP A 425 -7.20 -6.56 10.54
C ASP A 425 -7.65 -5.13 10.83
N LEU A 426 -7.18 -4.54 11.93
CA LEU A 426 -7.43 -3.13 12.23
C LEU A 426 -6.85 -2.22 11.15
N ARG A 427 -5.61 -2.48 10.71
CA ARG A 427 -4.99 -1.76 9.61
C ARG A 427 -5.81 -1.85 8.32
N TYR A 428 -6.36 -3.02 8.01
CA TYR A 428 -7.23 -3.16 6.85
C TYR A 428 -8.50 -2.32 6.98
N VAL A 429 -9.17 -2.33 8.14
CA VAL A 429 -10.36 -1.51 8.39
C VAL A 429 -10.04 -0.02 8.26
N GLU A 430 -8.85 0.38 8.69
CA GLU A 430 -8.40 1.76 8.74
C GLU A 430 -7.91 2.32 7.40
N ASP A 431 -7.17 1.51 6.63
CA ASP A 431 -6.50 1.92 5.38
C ASP A 431 -7.19 1.34 4.13
N TRP A 432 -8.45 0.92 4.26
CA TRP A 432 -9.15 0.23 3.18
C TRP A 432 -9.18 1.05 1.88
N SER A 433 -8.85 0.37 0.78
CA SER A 433 -8.99 0.89 -0.59
C SER A 433 -9.16 -0.26 -1.58
N LEU A 434 -9.79 0.00 -2.72
CA LEU A 434 -9.90 -0.99 -3.80
C LEU A 434 -8.53 -1.46 -4.31
N ALA A 435 -7.52 -0.59 -4.28
CA ALA A 435 -6.15 -0.98 -4.64
C ALA A 435 -5.56 -1.99 -3.65
N LEU A 436 -5.80 -1.79 -2.36
CA LEU A 436 -5.39 -2.75 -1.32
C LEU A 436 -6.11 -4.10 -1.51
N ASP A 437 -7.40 -4.08 -1.84
CA ASP A 437 -8.16 -5.30 -2.12
C ASP A 437 -7.55 -6.09 -3.28
N THR A 438 -7.22 -5.42 -4.39
CA THR A 438 -6.56 -6.05 -5.55
C THR A 438 -5.22 -6.69 -5.16
N VAL A 439 -4.42 -6.01 -4.32
CA VAL A 439 -3.15 -6.56 -3.83
C VAL A 439 -3.38 -7.80 -2.95
N ILE A 440 -4.40 -7.76 -2.08
CA ILE A 440 -4.74 -8.90 -1.21
C ILE A 440 -5.24 -10.08 -2.05
N LEU A 441 -6.13 -9.85 -3.02
CA LEU A 441 -6.63 -10.89 -3.92
C LEU A 441 -5.51 -11.54 -4.75
N TRP A 442 -4.61 -10.73 -5.32
CA TRP A 442 -3.44 -11.23 -6.05
C TRP A 442 -2.54 -12.11 -5.19
N LYS A 443 -2.23 -11.65 -3.96
CA LYS A 443 -1.44 -12.44 -3.00
C LYS A 443 -2.17 -13.70 -2.55
N THR A 444 -3.50 -13.65 -2.42
CA THR A 444 -4.32 -14.80 -2.05
C THR A 444 -4.24 -15.89 -3.12
N LEU A 445 -4.37 -15.52 -4.40
CA LEU A 445 -4.23 -16.47 -5.51
C LEU A 445 -2.87 -17.18 -5.47
N ARG A 446 -1.78 -16.42 -5.27
CA ARG A 446 -0.43 -16.99 -5.13
C ARG A 446 -0.33 -17.95 -3.93
N ALA A 447 -0.86 -17.56 -2.78
CA ALA A 447 -0.81 -18.37 -1.56
C ALA A 447 -1.60 -19.68 -1.69
N VAL A 448 -2.77 -19.64 -2.31
CA VAL A 448 -3.63 -20.81 -2.57
C VAL A 448 -2.94 -21.79 -3.52
N VAL A 449 -2.33 -21.30 -4.61
CA VAL A 449 -1.61 -22.16 -5.57
C VAL A 449 -0.39 -22.84 -4.95
N HIS A 450 0.32 -22.19 -4.03
CA HIS A 450 1.52 -22.74 -3.39
C HIS A 450 1.23 -23.52 -2.09
N GLY A 451 -0.02 -23.55 -1.61
CA GLY A 451 -0.41 -24.21 -0.36
C GLY A 451 0.31 -23.69 0.90
N GLN A 452 0.78 -22.44 0.90
CA GLN A 452 1.58 -21.88 1.98
C GLN A 452 0.73 -21.60 3.24
N GLY A 453 1.21 -22.06 4.40
CA GLY A 453 0.57 -21.80 5.72
C GLY A 453 -0.77 -22.50 5.95
N ALA A 454 -1.10 -23.53 5.14
CA ALA A 454 -2.29 -24.34 5.27
C ALA A 454 -1.92 -25.75 5.77
N TYR A 455 -2.02 -25.93 7.09
CA TYR A 455 -1.97 -27.21 7.79
C TYR A 455 -3.15 -27.28 8.74
#